data_AF-A0A7Y0R150-F1
#
_entry.id   AF-A0A7Y0R150-F1
#
_cell.length_a   1.000
_cell.length_b   1.000
_cell.length_c   1.000
_cell.angle_alpha   90.00
_cell.angle_beta   90.00
_cell.angle_gamma   90.00
#
_symmetry.space_group_name_H-M   'P 1'
#
loop_
_entity.id
_entity.type
_entity.pdbx_description
1 polymer ?
#
loop_
_entity_poly.entity_id
_entity_poly.type
_entity_poly.pdbx_seq_one_letter_code
_entity_poly.pdbx_strand_id
1 'polypeptide(L)'
;MSKLSRLSAENIEDDILRAHFFAIVMEYVNRSGNTDLFEYTIRLDEVYRADLVSYRAYATVELDWLVSLVCDVDDPMNPLPVGETIKLPPASWVRRSMRQFMDEMGL
;
A
#
# COMPACT_ATOMS: atom_id res chain seq x y z
N MET A 1 -6.99 21.45 9.33
CA MET A 1 -6.19 20.32 8.80
C MET A 1 -7.08 19.51 7.89
N SER A 2 -6.58 19.12 6.72
CA SER A 2 -7.30 18.17 5.86
C SER A 2 -7.53 16.88 6.63
N LYS A 3 -8.73 16.32 6.60
CA LYS A 3 -9.01 15.04 7.25
C LYS A 3 -8.32 13.96 6.41
N LEU A 4 -7.29 13.31 6.97
CA LEU A 4 -6.57 12.23 6.29
C LEU A 4 -7.56 11.15 5.82
N SER A 5 -7.27 10.58 4.65
CA SER A 5 -8.02 9.42 4.16
C SER A 5 -7.83 8.25 5.11
N ARG A 6 -8.88 7.43 5.26
CA ARG A 6 -8.84 6.19 6.04
C ARG A 6 -7.92 5.10 5.45
N LEU A 7 -7.32 5.38 4.30
CA LEU A 7 -6.37 4.51 3.61
C LEU A 7 -4.93 5.03 3.71
N SER A 8 -4.74 6.27 4.17
CA SER A 8 -3.41 6.87 4.31
C SER A 8 -2.65 6.20 5.46
N ALA A 9 -1.39 5.82 5.21
CA ALA A 9 -0.50 5.30 6.26
C ALA A 9 -0.17 6.36 7.33
N GLU A 10 -0.37 7.65 7.03
CA GLU A 10 -0.20 8.77 7.96
C GLU A 10 -1.25 8.79 9.09
N ASN A 11 -2.25 7.90 9.07
CA ASN A 11 -3.09 7.69 10.25
C ASN A 11 -2.31 7.05 11.41
N ILE A 12 -1.16 6.42 11.15
CA ILE A 12 -0.23 5.92 12.15
C ILE A 12 0.93 6.91 12.21
N GLU A 13 0.87 7.85 13.15
CA GLU A 13 1.83 8.97 13.26
C GLU A 13 3.23 8.52 13.70
N ASP A 14 3.33 7.45 14.49
CA ASP A 14 4.59 6.89 14.95
C ASP A 14 5.25 6.04 13.84
N ASP A 15 6.45 6.44 13.41
CA ASP A 15 7.21 5.79 12.35
C ASP A 15 7.51 4.31 12.64
N ILE A 16 7.78 3.96 13.90
CA ILE A 16 8.10 2.60 14.31
C ILE A 16 6.84 1.74 14.20
N LEU A 17 5.71 2.23 14.71
CA LEU A 17 4.43 1.52 14.59
C LEU A 17 3.99 1.39 13.13
N ARG A 18 4.21 2.43 12.32
CA ARG A 18 3.91 2.39 10.89
C ARG A 18 4.76 1.35 10.15
N ALA A 19 6.05 1.25 10.48
CA ALA A 19 6.91 0.20 9.95
C ALA A 19 6.44 -1.21 10.35
N HIS A 20 5.96 -1.39 11.58
CA HIS A 20 5.34 -2.65 12.01
C HIS A 20 4.08 -2.97 11.20
N PHE A 21 3.25 -1.97 10.91
CA PHE A 21 2.08 -2.16 10.04
C PHE A 21 2.49 -2.54 8.61
N PHE A 22 3.53 -1.93 8.06
CA PHE A 22 4.06 -2.30 6.74
C PHE A 22 4.55 -3.75 6.70
N ALA A 23 5.19 -4.23 7.77
CA ALA A 23 5.57 -5.64 7.87
C ALA A 23 4.35 -6.59 7.82
N ILE A 24 3.24 -6.22 8.48
CA ILE A 24 1.97 -6.98 8.41
C ILE A 24 1.42 -7.02 6.98
N VAL A 25 1.46 -5.89 6.28
CA VAL A 25 1.03 -5.79 4.88
C VAL A 25 1.89 -6.70 3.99
N MET A 26 3.21 -6.64 4.13
CA MET A 26 4.13 -7.48 3.35
C MET A 26 3.96 -8.97 3.68
N GLU A 27 3.70 -9.33 4.94
CA GLU A 27 3.37 -10.71 5.31
C GLU A 27 2.10 -11.18 4.59
N TYR A 28 1.06 -10.35 4.54
CA TYR A 28 -0.19 -10.69 3.85
C TYR A 28 -0.01 -10.85 2.34
N VAL A 29 0.77 -9.98 1.71
CA VAL A 29 1.07 -10.02 0.26
C VAL A 29 1.93 -11.22 -0.10
N ASN A 30 2.93 -11.55 0.73
CA ASN A 30 3.86 -12.65 0.47
C ASN A 30 3.36 -14.03 0.96
N ARG A 31 2.20 -14.08 1.64
CA ARG A 31 1.62 -15.32 2.12
C ARG A 31 1.26 -16.27 0.97
N SER A 32 1.93 -17.41 0.93
CA SER A 32 1.64 -18.47 -0.05
C SER A 32 0.18 -18.92 0.03
N GLY A 33 -0.47 -19.02 -1.13
CA GLY A 33 -1.88 -19.44 -1.24
C GLY A 33 -2.91 -18.35 -0.92
N ASN A 34 -2.49 -17.09 -0.74
CA ASN A 34 -3.44 -15.99 -0.60
C ASN A 34 -4.16 -15.71 -1.94
N THR A 35 -5.43 -16.11 -2.01
CA THR A 35 -6.29 -15.96 -3.19
C THR A 35 -7.03 -14.62 -3.26
N ASP A 36 -6.96 -13.81 -2.20
CA ASP A 36 -7.64 -12.52 -2.14
C ASP A 36 -6.84 -11.41 -2.84
N LEU A 37 -5.57 -11.67 -3.15
CA LEU A 37 -4.70 -10.75 -3.86
C LEU A 37 -5.11 -10.67 -5.33
N PHE A 38 -5.07 -9.48 -5.90
CA PHE A 38 -5.23 -9.27 -7.34
C PHE A 38 -3.90 -8.84 -7.95
N GLU A 39 -3.73 -9.10 -9.25
CA GLU A 39 -2.51 -8.78 -9.96
C GLU A 39 -2.63 -7.43 -10.67
N TYR A 40 -1.54 -6.66 -10.68
CA TYR A 40 -1.45 -5.40 -11.43
C TYR A 40 -0.08 -5.30 -12.10
N THR A 41 -0.06 -5.03 -13.40
CA THR A 41 1.20 -4.81 -14.14
C THR A 41 1.52 -3.32 -14.22
N ILE A 42 2.71 -2.95 -13.76
CA ILE A 42 3.19 -1.55 -13.82
C ILE A 42 3.42 -1.13 -15.27
N ARG A 43 2.83 -0.02 -15.66
CA ARG A 43 2.90 0.52 -17.04
C ARG A 43 4.01 1.55 -17.18
N LEU A 44 4.41 1.81 -18.43
CA LEU A 44 5.51 2.74 -18.72
C LEU A 44 5.22 4.17 -18.25
N ASP A 45 3.97 4.62 -18.33
CA ASP A 45 3.54 5.96 -17.89
C ASP A 45 3.37 6.08 -16.37
N GLU A 46 3.60 4.99 -15.63
CA GLU A 46 3.47 4.91 -14.18
C GLU A 46 4.82 4.90 -13.45
N VAL A 47 5.94 4.92 -14.18
CA VAL A 47 7.30 4.72 -13.66
C VAL A 47 7.67 5.57 -12.44
N TYR A 48 7.18 6.81 -12.31
CA TYR A 48 7.39 7.66 -11.13
C TYR A 48 6.06 8.08 -10.47
N ARG A 49 5.02 7.27 -10.65
CA ARG A 49 3.63 7.64 -10.33
C ARG A 49 2.89 6.52 -9.62
N ALA A 50 3.34 6.23 -8.39
CA ALA A 50 2.62 5.32 -7.49
C ALA A 50 1.16 5.76 -7.26
N ASP A 51 0.90 7.08 -7.26
CA ASP A 51 -0.45 7.67 -7.24
C ASP A 51 -1.31 7.21 -8.42
N LEU A 52 -0.73 7.16 -9.63
CA LEU A 52 -1.43 6.75 -10.85
C LEU A 52 -1.70 5.25 -10.87
N VAL A 53 -0.73 4.44 -10.42
CA VAL A 53 -0.92 2.99 -10.21
C VAL A 53 -2.07 2.77 -9.24
N SER A 54 -2.04 3.46 -8.10
CA SER A 54 -3.07 3.38 -7.07
C SER A 54 -4.44 3.75 -7.63
N TYR A 55 -4.53 4.85 -8.39
CA TYR A 55 -5.78 5.28 -8.99
C TYR A 55 -6.31 4.27 -10.01
N ARG A 56 -5.45 3.66 -10.83
CA ARG A 56 -5.87 2.65 -11.83
C ARG A 56 -6.24 1.32 -11.19
N ALA A 57 -5.56 0.92 -10.12
CA ALA A 57 -5.82 -0.34 -9.41
C ALA A 57 -7.04 -0.24 -8.47
N TYR A 58 -7.24 0.91 -7.80
CA TYR A 58 -8.18 1.07 -6.69
C TYR A 58 -9.20 2.19 -6.84
N ALA A 59 -9.13 2.99 -7.92
CA ALA A 59 -9.92 4.21 -8.10
C ALA A 59 -9.68 5.26 -7.00
N THR A 60 -8.50 5.28 -6.38
CA THR A 60 -8.07 6.26 -5.37
C THR A 60 -6.56 6.47 -5.44
N VAL A 61 -6.07 7.66 -5.12
CA VAL A 61 -4.62 7.95 -5.03
C VAL A 61 -4.04 7.65 -3.64
N GLU A 62 -4.90 7.42 -2.65
CA GLU A 62 -4.55 7.33 -1.21
C GLU A 62 -3.82 6.03 -0.81
N LEU A 63 -3.58 5.12 -1.76
CA LEU A 63 -2.84 3.87 -1.58
C LEU A 63 -1.54 3.87 -2.40
N ASP A 64 -0.99 5.04 -2.68
CA ASP A 64 0.33 5.20 -3.32
C ASP A 64 1.45 4.59 -2.46
N TRP A 65 1.41 4.82 -1.14
CA TRP A 65 2.34 4.21 -0.18
C TRP A 65 2.34 2.68 -0.25
N LEU A 66 1.19 2.07 -0.51
CA LEU A 66 1.05 0.61 -0.62
C LEU A 66 1.72 0.10 -1.90
N VAL A 67 1.57 0.84 -3.00
CA VAL A 67 2.25 0.51 -4.27
C VAL A 67 3.76 0.59 -4.08
N SER A 68 4.25 1.69 -3.51
CA SER A 68 5.67 1.88 -3.18
C SER A 68 6.20 0.74 -2.30
N LEU A 69 5.46 0.39 -1.24
CA LEU A 69 5.82 -0.69 -0.32
C LEU A 69 5.92 -2.06 -1.02
N VAL A 70 4.93 -2.42 -1.84
CA VAL A 70 4.93 -3.72 -2.54
C VAL A 70 6.00 -3.78 -3.63
N CYS A 71 6.34 -2.64 -4.23
CA CYS A 71 7.41 -2.54 -5.21
C CYS A 71 8.82 -2.43 -4.59
N ASP A 72 8.94 -2.41 -3.26
CA ASP A 72 10.22 -2.18 -2.55
C ASP A 72 10.90 -0.85 -2.96
N VAL A 73 10.08 0.22 -3.06
CA VAL A 73 10.51 1.56 -3.45
C VAL A 73 10.27 2.54 -2.30
N ASP A 74 11.33 2.82 -1.54
CA ASP A 74 11.28 3.71 -0.37
C ASP A 74 11.29 5.21 -0.72
N ASP A 75 11.96 5.58 -1.81
CA ASP A 75 12.04 6.96 -2.30
C ASP A 75 11.13 7.13 -3.52
N PRO A 76 10.11 8.03 -3.49
CA PRO A 76 9.25 8.32 -4.63
C PRO A 76 9.99 8.78 -5.91
N MET A 77 11.24 9.23 -5.79
CA MET A 77 12.09 9.60 -6.93
C MET A 77 12.70 8.38 -7.63
N ASN A 78 12.66 7.20 -7.02
CA ASN A 78 13.10 5.96 -7.63
C ASN A 78 11.99 5.40 -8.55
N PRO A 79 12.38 4.78 -9.68
CA PRO A 79 11.41 4.26 -10.64
C PRO A 79 10.73 2.97 -10.12
N LEU A 80 9.42 2.87 -10.31
CA LEU A 80 8.67 1.62 -10.19
C LEU A 80 9.12 0.62 -11.28
N PRO A 81 9.03 -0.70 -11.01
CA PRO A 81 9.48 -1.74 -11.92
C PRO A 81 8.51 -1.93 -13.11
N VAL A 82 8.69 -1.12 -14.16
CA VAL A 82 7.85 -1.17 -15.38
C VAL A 82 7.87 -2.56 -16.01
N GLY A 83 6.68 -3.08 -16.33
CA GLY A 83 6.47 -4.39 -16.93
C GLY A 83 6.41 -5.53 -15.92
N GLU A 84 6.71 -5.28 -14.64
CA GLU A 84 6.53 -6.25 -13.57
C GLU A 84 5.06 -6.31 -13.12
N THR A 85 4.60 -7.53 -12.82
CA THR A 85 3.28 -7.77 -12.24
C THR A 85 3.42 -7.94 -10.73
N ILE A 86 2.83 -7.00 -9.98
CA ILE A 86 2.80 -7.01 -8.53
C ILE A 86 1.47 -7.55 -8.00
N LYS A 87 1.48 -7.98 -6.72
CA LYS A 87 0.29 -8.48 -6.02
C LYS A 87 -0.28 -7.44 -5.05
N LEU A 88 -1.47 -7.00 -5.42
CA LEU A 88 -2.43 -6.12 -4.79
C LEU A 88 -3.26 -6.67 -3.62
N PRO A 89 -3.21 -6.26 -2.32
CA PRO A 89 -4.29 -6.65 -1.41
C PRO A 89 -5.56 -5.81 -1.65
N PRO A 90 -6.78 -6.32 -1.37
CA PRO A 90 -7.98 -5.51 -1.51
C PRO A 90 -7.95 -4.26 -0.62
N ALA A 91 -8.37 -3.10 -1.14
CA ALA A 91 -8.44 -1.86 -0.33
C ALA A 91 -9.31 -2.00 0.94
N SER A 92 -10.34 -2.86 0.87
CA SER A 92 -11.20 -3.19 2.01
C SER A 92 -10.47 -3.96 3.12
N TRP A 93 -9.48 -4.79 2.75
CA TRP A 93 -8.60 -5.47 3.69
C TRP A 93 -7.66 -4.47 4.33
N VAL A 94 -6.95 -3.65 3.54
CA VAL A 94 -6.00 -2.63 4.03
C VAL A 94 -6.64 -1.73 5.09
N ARG A 95 -7.81 -1.18 4.78
CA ARG A 95 -8.57 -0.32 5.71
C ARG A 95 -8.97 -1.03 7.01
N ARG A 96 -9.31 -2.31 6.93
CA ARG A 96 -9.73 -3.10 8.10
C ARG A 96 -8.53 -3.45 8.97
N SER A 97 -7.44 -3.91 8.36
CA SER A 97 -6.20 -4.26 9.03
C SER A 97 -5.56 -3.05 9.69
N MET A 98 -5.54 -1.89 9.01
CA MET A 98 -5.03 -0.65 9.59
C MET A 98 -5.83 -0.21 10.81
N ARG A 99 -7.18 -0.28 10.73
CA ARG A 99 -8.04 -0.01 11.89
C ARG A 99 -7.75 -0.95 13.05
N GLN A 100 -7.70 -2.25 12.78
CA GLN A 100 -7.43 -3.25 13.81
C GLN A 100 -6.07 -3.00 14.47
N PHE A 101 -5.04 -2.71 13.67
CA PHE A 101 -3.71 -2.39 14.18
C PHE A 101 -3.71 -1.15 15.08
N MET A 102 -4.38 -0.07 14.68
CA MET A 102 -4.52 1.13 15.50
C MET A 102 -5.27 0.84 16.81
N ASP A 103 -6.36 0.08 16.76
CA ASP A 103 -7.14 -0.31 17.95
C ASP A 103 -6.28 -1.16 18.92
N GLU A 104 -5.44 -2.07 18.41
CA GLU A 104 -4.53 -2.93 19.19
C GLU A 104 -3.40 -2.12 19.85
N MET A 105 -2.91 -1.09 19.18
CA MET A 105 -1.83 -0.21 19.67
C MET A 105 -2.33 0.98 20.50
N GLY A 106 -3.65 1.21 20.56
CA GLY A 106 -4.27 2.30 21.32
C GLY A 106 -4.12 3.69 20.68
N LEU A 107 -4.14 3.76 19.34
CA LEU A 107 -4.03 4.98 18.52
C LEU A 107 -5.40 5.60 18.19
#